data_AF-A0A2E3C0I7-F1
#
_entry.id   AF-A0A2E3C0I7-F1
#
_cell.length_a   1.000
_cell.length_b   1.000
_cell.length_c   1.000
_cell.angle_alpha   90.00
_cell.angle_beta   90.00
_cell.angle_gamma   90.00
#
_symmetry.space_group_name_H-M   'P 1'
#
loop_
_entity.id
_entity.type
_entity.pdbx_description
1 polymer ?
#
loop_
_entity_poly.entity_id
_entity_poly.type
_entity_poly.pdbx_seq_one_letter_code
_entity_poly.pdbx_strand_id
1 'polypeptide(L)'
;MKLALGLFGISYVENHEHWFKKDNVRIDFELSVENYKKRIINHFKNLGYEIDIYLSTYKSEKTDKLLEIYKPRKKIILDKFINDRFISRNFHFMNCLRMIKNSNVDYKMIIMTRFDLLFNESFDNVDINLDKMNLVSELHHKKKS
;
A
#
# COMPACT_ATOMS: atom_id res chain seq x y z
N MET A 1 11.19 -3.59 17.92
CA MET A 1 11.06 -2.27 17.25
C MET A 1 9.65 -2.13 16.67
N LYS A 2 9.16 -0.94 16.31
CA LYS A 2 7.84 -0.78 15.69
C LYS A 2 7.90 -0.21 14.28
N LEU A 3 7.12 -0.80 13.38
CA LEU A 3 6.95 -0.39 11.99
C LEU A 3 5.47 -0.16 11.69
N ALA A 4 5.17 0.95 11.01
CA ALA A 4 3.84 1.19 10.47
C ALA A 4 3.80 0.82 8.97
N LEU A 5 2.84 -0.02 8.58
CA LEU A 5 2.57 -0.33 7.18
C LEU A 5 1.26 0.33 6.75
N GLY A 6 1.35 1.37 5.94
CA GLY A 6 0.21 2.06 5.35
C GLY A 6 -0.14 1.49 3.98
N LEU A 7 -1.30 0.84 3.89
CA LEU A 7 -1.89 0.37 2.63
C LEU A 7 -2.97 1.34 2.16
N PHE A 8 -2.85 1.85 0.93
CA PHE A 8 -3.72 2.92 0.45
C PHE A 8 -4.16 2.81 -1.01
N GLY A 9 -5.22 3.53 -1.38
CA GLY A 9 -5.75 3.55 -2.74
C GLY A 9 -6.87 2.54 -2.93
N ILE A 10 -7.16 2.17 -4.19
CA ILE A 10 -8.23 1.23 -4.51
C ILE A 10 -7.76 -0.19 -4.16
N SER A 11 -8.47 -0.87 -3.25
CA SER A 11 -8.17 -2.27 -2.90
C SER A 11 -8.82 -3.27 -3.84
N TYR A 12 -9.94 -2.92 -4.47
CA TYR A 12 -10.61 -3.78 -5.44
C TYR A 12 -11.48 -2.97 -6.40
N VAL A 13 -11.38 -3.29 -7.68
CA VAL A 13 -12.29 -2.84 -8.74
C VAL A 13 -12.15 -3.77 -9.95
N GLU A 14 -13.26 -4.32 -10.43
CA GLU A 14 -13.25 -5.31 -11.51
C GLU A 14 -12.92 -4.67 -12.87
N ASN A 15 -13.51 -3.50 -13.14
CA ASN A 15 -13.35 -2.76 -14.39
C ASN A 15 -12.79 -1.36 -14.13
N HIS A 16 -11.48 -1.25 -13.91
CA HIS A 16 -10.81 0.04 -13.81
C HIS A 16 -10.34 0.51 -15.18
N GLU A 17 -10.85 1.63 -15.66
CA GLU A 17 -10.35 2.26 -16.87
C GLU A 17 -8.94 2.83 -16.61
N HIS A 18 -7.91 2.09 -17.02
CA HIS A 18 -6.54 2.48 -16.76
C HIS A 18 -6.08 3.49 -17.81
N TRP A 19 -5.66 4.67 -17.38
CA TRP A 19 -5.30 5.81 -18.24
C TRP A 19 -4.27 5.57 -19.36
N PHE A 20 -3.51 4.47 -19.28
CA PHE A 20 -2.48 4.11 -20.27
C PHE A 20 -2.83 2.86 -21.11
N LYS A 21 -3.86 2.09 -20.72
CA LYS A 21 -4.27 0.90 -21.46
C LYS A 21 -5.63 1.15 -22.09
N LYS A 22 -5.84 0.66 -23.32
CA LYS A 22 -7.18 0.61 -23.92
C LYS A 22 -8.10 -0.39 -23.22
N ASP A 23 -7.53 -1.27 -22.40
CA ASP A 23 -8.25 -2.34 -21.69
C ASP A 23 -8.52 -1.95 -20.23
N ASN A 24 -9.67 -2.40 -19.75
CA ASN A 24 -9.99 -2.38 -18.32
C ASN A 24 -8.97 -3.22 -17.55
N VAL A 25 -8.46 -2.67 -16.46
CA VAL A 25 -7.57 -3.36 -15.54
C VAL A 25 -8.36 -3.72 -14.29
N ARG A 26 -8.24 -4.97 -13.85
CA ARG A 26 -8.74 -5.39 -12.55
C ARG A 26 -7.72 -5.03 -11.48
N ILE A 27 -8.16 -4.33 -10.45
CA ILE A 27 -7.39 -4.15 -9.22
C ILE A 27 -7.95 -5.14 -8.21
N ASP A 28 -7.08 -5.96 -7.63
CA ASP A 28 -7.46 -6.95 -6.63
C ASP A 28 -6.33 -7.12 -5.62
N PHE A 29 -6.54 -6.61 -4.40
CA PHE A 29 -5.53 -6.66 -3.35
C PHE A 29 -5.07 -8.08 -3.03
N GLU A 30 -5.91 -9.10 -3.27
CA GLU A 30 -5.57 -10.48 -2.99
C GLU A 30 -4.31 -10.93 -3.73
N LEU A 31 -4.06 -10.38 -4.92
CA LEU A 31 -2.86 -10.63 -5.71
C LEU A 31 -1.58 -10.14 -5.01
N SER A 32 -1.71 -9.16 -4.12
CA SER A 32 -0.59 -8.57 -3.38
C SER A 32 -0.37 -9.20 -1.99
N VAL A 33 -1.31 -9.99 -1.48
CA VAL A 33 -1.28 -10.49 -0.09
C VAL A 33 -0.02 -11.30 0.19
N GLU A 34 0.25 -12.33 -0.60
CA GLU A 34 1.43 -13.18 -0.39
C GLU A 34 2.72 -12.43 -0.70
N ASN A 35 2.69 -11.49 -1.65
CA ASN A 35 3.83 -10.63 -1.92
C ASN A 35 4.17 -9.77 -0.69
N TYR A 36 3.20 -9.08 -0.10
CA TYR A 36 3.41 -8.21 1.07
C TYR A 36 3.75 -9.02 2.31
N LYS A 37 3.11 -10.17 2.50
CA LYS A 37 3.42 -11.08 3.58
C LYS A 37 4.88 -11.54 3.52
N LYS A 38 5.35 -12.00 2.36
CA LYS A 38 6.72 -12.47 2.18
C LYS A 38 7.74 -11.34 2.22
N ARG A 39 7.51 -10.28 1.44
CA ARG A 39 8.52 -9.23 1.17
C ARG A 39 8.58 -8.15 2.23
N ILE A 40 7.48 -7.84 2.91
CA ILE A 40 7.41 -6.79 3.93
C ILE A 40 7.22 -7.42 5.31
N ILE A 41 6.08 -8.07 5.53
CA ILE A 41 5.63 -8.43 6.89
C ILE A 41 6.59 -9.44 7.52
N ASN A 42 6.88 -10.54 6.83
CA ASN A 42 7.75 -11.58 7.36
C ASN A 42 9.21 -11.11 7.45
N HIS A 43 9.70 -10.39 6.44
CA HIS A 43 11.06 -9.82 6.46
C HIS A 43 11.27 -8.97 7.72
N PHE A 44 10.42 -7.96 7.97
CA PHE A 44 10.60 -7.08 9.13
C PHE A 44 10.26 -7.77 10.47
N LYS A 45 9.32 -8.72 10.49
CA LYS A 45 9.09 -9.54 11.70
C LYS A 45 10.32 -10.37 12.07
N ASN A 46 11.00 -10.95 11.08
CA ASN A 46 12.24 -11.72 11.31
C ASN A 46 13.38 -10.82 11.84
N LEU A 47 13.36 -9.52 11.54
CA LEU A 47 14.25 -8.51 12.12
C LEU A 47 13.79 -7.98 13.50
N GLY A 48 12.73 -8.55 14.10
CA GLY A 48 12.24 -8.16 15.42
C GLY A 48 11.35 -6.90 15.44
N TYR A 49 10.72 -6.55 14.30
CA TYR A 49 9.71 -5.50 14.27
C TYR A 49 8.31 -6.04 14.60
N GLU A 50 7.60 -5.34 15.47
CA GLU A 50 6.16 -5.36 15.56
C GLU A 50 5.59 -4.47 14.45
N ILE A 51 4.58 -4.95 13.73
CA ILE A 51 4.02 -4.27 12.56
C ILE A 51 2.57 -3.89 12.83
N ASP A 52 2.30 -2.59 12.79
CA ASP A 52 0.95 -2.04 12.83
C ASP A 52 0.49 -1.66 11.43
N ILE A 53 -0.66 -2.19 11.00
CA ILE A 53 -1.19 -1.96 9.66
C ILE A 53 -2.25 -0.86 9.69
N TYR A 54 -2.15 0.08 8.76
CA TYR A 54 -3.08 1.19 8.56
C TYR A 54 -3.64 1.14 7.15
N LEU A 55 -4.93 1.42 7.00
CA LEU A 55 -5.63 1.21 5.73
C LEU A 55 -6.50 2.40 5.32
N SER A 56 -6.35 2.88 4.09
CA SER A 56 -7.31 3.82 3.50
C SER A 56 -7.70 3.40 2.09
N THR A 57 -8.96 3.06 1.89
CA THR A 57 -9.48 2.53 0.62
C THR A 57 -10.94 2.92 0.38
N TYR A 58 -11.50 2.47 -0.73
CA TYR A 58 -12.92 2.50 -1.04
C TYR A 58 -13.62 1.21 -0.58
N LYS A 59 -14.90 1.32 -0.26
CA LYS A 59 -15.75 0.16 0.01
C LYS A 59 -15.91 -0.66 -1.27
N SER A 60 -15.89 -1.97 -1.11
CA SER A 60 -16.06 -2.95 -2.18
C SER A 60 -16.68 -4.23 -1.64
N GLU A 61 -17.06 -5.14 -2.52
CA GLU A 61 -17.51 -6.49 -2.14
C GLU A 61 -16.46 -7.31 -1.39
N LYS A 62 -15.18 -6.96 -1.50
CA LYS A 62 -14.08 -7.64 -0.80
C LYS A 62 -13.63 -6.97 0.48
N THR A 63 -14.33 -5.93 0.95
CA THR A 63 -13.91 -5.15 2.11
C THR A 63 -13.77 -5.99 3.38
N ASP A 64 -14.69 -6.92 3.66
CA ASP A 64 -14.61 -7.71 4.89
C ASP A 64 -13.40 -8.65 4.89
N LYS A 65 -13.15 -9.32 3.75
CA LYS A 65 -11.97 -10.17 3.55
C LYS A 65 -10.66 -9.39 3.67
N LEU A 66 -10.62 -8.17 3.14
CA LEU A 66 -9.47 -7.26 3.29
C LEU A 66 -9.15 -6.98 4.76
N LEU A 67 -10.19 -6.73 5.57
CA LEU A 67 -10.05 -6.44 7.00
C LEU A 67 -9.66 -7.68 7.81
N GLU A 68 -10.16 -8.85 7.43
CA GLU A 68 -9.80 -10.12 8.04
C GLU A 68 -8.33 -10.47 7.82
N ILE A 69 -7.84 -10.30 6.58
CA ILE A 69 -6.45 -10.62 6.19
C ILE A 69 -5.46 -9.68 6.87
N TYR A 70 -5.66 -8.37 6.74
CA TYR A 70 -4.67 -7.39 7.19
C TYR A 70 -4.85 -6.94 8.64
N LYS A 71 -6.01 -7.17 9.27
CA LYS A 71 -6.31 -6.81 10.66
C LYS A 71 -5.81 -5.40 11.04
N PRO A 72 -6.24 -4.35 10.31
CA PRO A 72 -5.64 -3.03 10.46
C PRO A 72 -5.92 -2.45 11.84
N ARG A 73 -4.90 -1.80 12.43
CA ARG A 73 -4.99 -1.06 13.69
C ARG A 73 -5.94 0.13 13.58
N LYS A 74 -5.93 0.84 12.45
CA LYS A 74 -6.93 1.86 12.08
C LYS A 74 -7.22 1.80 10.58
N LYS A 75 -8.44 2.16 10.21
CA LYS A 75 -8.92 2.15 8.82
C LYS A 75 -9.80 3.35 8.50
N ILE A 76 -9.76 3.79 7.24
CA ILE A 76 -10.73 4.71 6.63
C ILE A 76 -11.22 4.06 5.35
N ILE A 77 -12.53 3.82 5.27
CA ILE A 77 -13.19 3.24 4.10
C ILE A 77 -14.20 4.26 3.58
N LEU A 78 -14.07 4.66 2.32
CA LEU A 78 -14.96 5.61 1.68
C LEU A 78 -16.00 4.88 0.83
N ASP A 79 -17.27 5.27 0.92
CA ASP A 79 -18.33 4.66 0.11
C ASP A 79 -18.37 5.14 -1.34
N LYS A 80 -17.75 6.29 -1.64
CA LYS A 80 -17.79 6.92 -2.97
C LYS A 80 -16.39 7.22 -3.48
N PHE A 81 -16.17 6.92 -4.76
CA PHE A 81 -14.94 7.29 -5.46
C PHE A 81 -14.80 8.81 -5.55
N ILE A 82 -13.59 9.30 -5.29
CA ILE A 82 -13.22 10.67 -5.63
C ILE A 82 -12.91 10.70 -7.13
N ASN A 83 -13.67 11.49 -7.90
CA ASN A 83 -13.60 11.53 -9.36
C ASN A 83 -12.22 11.96 -9.89
N ASP A 84 -11.48 12.77 -9.13
CA ASP A 84 -10.10 13.09 -9.44
C ASP A 84 -9.16 12.03 -8.87
N ARG A 85 -8.50 11.30 -9.76
CA ARG A 85 -7.51 10.25 -9.47
C ARG A 85 -6.27 10.72 -8.71
N PHE A 86 -5.75 11.92 -8.97
CA PHE A 86 -4.59 12.45 -8.25
C PHE A 86 -4.99 12.82 -6.83
N ILE A 87 -6.13 13.49 -6.68
CA ILE A 87 -6.71 13.84 -5.38
C ILE A 87 -7.04 12.55 -4.61
N SER A 88 -7.69 11.58 -5.25
CA SER A 88 -8.04 10.26 -4.69
C SER A 88 -6.82 9.55 -4.10
N ARG A 89 -5.76 9.37 -4.90
CA ARG A 89 -4.53 8.72 -4.46
C ARG A 89 -3.88 9.45 -3.29
N ASN A 90 -3.71 10.77 -3.43
CA ASN A 90 -3.08 11.58 -2.40
C ASN A 90 -3.93 11.64 -1.12
N PHE A 91 -5.26 11.61 -1.24
CA PHE A 91 -6.19 11.58 -0.12
C PHE A 91 -6.02 10.31 0.71
N HIS A 92 -6.01 9.14 0.07
CA HIS A 92 -5.79 7.87 0.78
C HIS A 92 -4.39 7.77 1.41
N PHE A 93 -3.37 8.22 0.70
CA PHE A 93 -2.01 8.31 1.24
C PHE A 93 -1.97 9.18 2.50
N MET A 94 -2.53 10.40 2.42
CA MET A 94 -2.59 11.34 3.54
C MET A 94 -3.42 10.82 4.71
N ASN A 95 -4.48 10.06 4.46
CA ASN A 95 -5.26 9.41 5.50
C ASN A 95 -4.43 8.40 6.29
N CYS A 96 -3.69 7.53 5.60
CA CYS A 96 -2.79 6.59 6.27
C CYS A 96 -1.74 7.32 7.10
N LEU A 97 -1.07 8.34 6.52
CA LEU A 97 -0.10 9.15 7.27
C LEU A 97 -0.71 9.82 8.50
N ARG A 98 -1.92 10.39 8.39
CA ARG A 98 -2.62 11.01 9.52
C ARG A 98 -2.95 10.00 10.61
N MET A 99 -3.42 8.80 10.25
CA MET A 99 -3.71 7.76 11.24
C MET A 99 -2.46 7.28 11.96
N ILE A 100 -1.33 7.17 11.25
CA ILE A 100 -0.03 6.80 11.81
C ILE A 100 0.46 7.92 12.74
N LYS A 101 0.47 9.17 12.28
CA LYS A 101 0.88 10.34 13.07
C LYS A 101 0.05 10.49 14.35
N ASN A 102 -1.26 10.25 14.27
CA ASN A 102 -2.19 10.39 15.41
C ASN A 102 -2.29 9.11 16.26
N SER A 103 -1.37 8.17 16.12
CA SER A 103 -1.38 6.91 16.90
C SER A 103 -0.65 7.02 18.24
N ASN A 104 0.14 8.07 18.46
CA ASN A 104 1.04 8.23 19.60
C ASN A 104 2.03 7.07 19.79
N VAL A 105 2.43 6.41 18.70
CA VAL A 105 3.42 5.33 18.68
C VAL A 105 4.72 5.85 18.08
N ASP A 106 5.85 5.59 18.74
CA ASP A 106 7.19 5.84 18.18
C ASP A 106 7.56 4.74 17.17
N TYR A 107 7.28 4.99 15.90
CA TYR A 107 7.67 4.10 14.81
C TYR A 107 9.09 4.41 14.35
N LYS A 108 9.94 3.37 14.31
CA LYS A 108 11.28 3.48 13.70
C LYS A 108 11.25 3.49 12.19
N MET A 109 10.17 2.98 11.60
CA MET A 109 10.01 2.90 10.16
C MET A 109 8.53 3.03 9.77
N ILE A 110 8.28 3.71 8.66
CA ILE A 110 6.97 3.80 8.02
C ILE A 110 7.13 3.35 6.57
N ILE A 111 6.37 2.32 6.18
CA ILE A 111 6.30 1.84 4.80
C ILE A 111 4.92 2.19 4.26
N MET A 112 4.87 2.84 3.11
CA MET A 112 3.63 3.22 2.43
C MET A 112 3.58 2.56 1.07
N THR A 113 2.54 1.77 0.79
CA THR A 113 2.35 1.16 -0.52
C THR A 113 0.87 1.10 -0.91
N ARG A 114 0.62 1.03 -2.21
CA ARG A 114 -0.73 0.80 -2.74
C ARG A 114 -1.08 -0.67 -2.71
N PHE A 115 -2.34 -1.04 -2.87
CA PHE A 115 -2.75 -2.45 -2.96
C PHE A 115 -2.34 -3.16 -4.25
N ASP A 116 -1.97 -2.41 -5.29
CA ASP A 116 -1.69 -2.93 -6.63
C ASP A 116 -0.20 -2.84 -7.01
N LEU A 117 0.69 -2.61 -6.04
CA LEU A 117 2.14 -2.48 -6.26
C LEU A 117 2.89 -3.67 -5.68
N LEU A 118 3.28 -4.62 -6.52
CA LEU A 118 4.08 -5.77 -6.12
C LEU A 118 5.56 -5.42 -5.97
N PHE A 119 6.20 -5.99 -4.95
CA PHE A 119 7.64 -5.89 -4.72
C PHE A 119 8.36 -7.05 -5.39
N ASN A 120 9.17 -6.73 -6.41
CA ASN A 120 9.97 -7.73 -7.14
C ASN A 120 11.15 -8.23 -6.30
N GLU A 121 11.86 -7.30 -5.66
CA GLU A 121 13.00 -7.57 -4.80
C GLU A 121 12.64 -7.64 -3.31
N SER A 122 13.41 -8.41 -2.52
CA SER A 122 13.38 -8.34 -1.05
C SER A 122 14.15 -7.11 -0.57
N PHE A 123 13.76 -6.61 0.60
CA PHE A 123 14.46 -5.50 1.27
C PHE A 123 15.95 -5.81 1.53
N ASP A 124 16.33 -7.08 1.65
CA ASP A 124 17.74 -7.52 1.76
C ASP A 124 18.59 -7.16 0.52
N ASN A 125 17.96 -7.00 -0.64
CA ASN A 125 18.65 -6.78 -1.93
C ASN A 125 18.59 -5.32 -2.39
N VAL A 126 17.94 -4.44 -1.62
CA VAL A 126 17.75 -3.04 -2.00
C VAL A 126 18.62 -2.17 -1.10
N ASP A 127 19.37 -1.24 -1.69
CA ASP A 127 20.16 -0.27 -0.94
C ASP A 127 19.24 0.76 -0.28
N ILE A 128 18.79 0.46 0.93
CA ILE A 128 17.87 1.29 1.72
C ILE A 128 18.65 1.90 2.86
N ASN A 129 18.71 3.23 2.89
CA ASN A 129 19.30 3.96 3.99
C ASN A 129 18.21 4.30 5.03
N LEU A 130 18.20 3.62 6.17
CA LEU A 130 17.17 3.78 7.20
C LEU A 130 17.18 5.16 7.90
N ASP A 131 18.26 5.93 7.76
CA ASP A 131 18.37 7.29 8.29
C ASP A 131 17.84 8.35 7.32
N LYS A 132 17.36 7.93 6.14
CA LYS A 132 16.89 8.82 5.07
C LYS A 132 15.51 8.41 4.57
N MET A 133 14.86 9.34 3.87
CA MET A 133 13.69 9.03 3.06
C MET A 133 14.13 8.32 1.77
N ASN A 134 13.76 7.05 1.63
CA ASN A 134 14.02 6.27 0.41
C ASN A 134 12.82 6.37 -0.53
N LEU A 135 13.05 6.82 -1.77
CA LEU A 135 12.05 6.88 -2.83
C LEU A 135 12.44 5.93 -3.95
N VAL A 136 11.60 4.93 -4.23
CA VAL A 136 11.78 4.00 -5.36
C VAL A 136 10.88 4.44 -6.51
N SER A 137 11.46 4.76 -7.66
CA SER A 137 10.73 5.06 -8.90
C SER A 137 11.38 4.35 -10.08
N GLU A 138 10.65 3.41 -10.71
CA GLU A 138 11.02 2.85 -12.00
C GLU A 138 10.31 3.64 -13.11
N LEU A 139 11.08 4.24 -14.01
CA LEU A 139 10.57 5.00 -15.16
C LEU A 139 10.93 4.23 -16.44
N HIS A 140 10.05 3.36 -16.89
CA HIS A 140 10.26 2.62 -18.15
C HIS A 140 9.95 3.52 -19.35
N HIS A 141 11.01 4.00 -20.03
CA HIS A 141 10.88 4.56 -21.37
C HIS A 141 10.77 3.43 -22.40
N LYS A 142 9.62 3.30 -23.05
CA LYS A 142 9.50 2.48 -24.25
C LYS A 142 10.26 3.18 -25.38
N LYS A 143 11.40 2.63 -25.83
CA LYS A 143 11.96 2.99 -27.14
C LYS A 143 10.91 2.66 -28.19
N LYS A 144 10.51 3.66 -28.98
CA LYS A 144 9.76 3.40 -30.22
C LYS A 144 10.71 2.63 -31.14
N SER A 145 10.43 1.34 -31.32
CA SER A 145 10.88 0.56 -32.49
C SER A 145 10.03 0.95 -33.69
#